data_AF-A0A6G2QLI0-F1
#
_entry.id   AF-A0A6G2QLI0-F1
#
_cell.length_a   1.000
_cell.length_b   1.000
_cell.length_c   1.000
_cell.angle_alpha   90.00
_cell.angle_beta   90.00
_cell.angle_gamma   90.00
#
_symmetry.space_group_name_H-M   'P 1'
#
loop_
_entity.id
_entity.type
_entity.pdbx_description
1 polymer ?
#
loop_
_entity_poly.entity_id
_entity_poly.type
_entity_poly.pdbx_seq_one_letter_code
_entity_poly.pdbx_strand_id
1 'polypeptide(L)'
;MTDRALAVVRAGALTTVQDRGRAGHAHLGVPRSGALDGPAAALANRLAGNPPDAALLETTLDGCSVRPRSTVTVAVTGAPCPVAVDGRPAAWGA
;
A
#
# COMPACT_ATOMS: atom_id res chain seq x y z
N MET A 1 -10.57 10.15 20.26
CA MET A 1 -9.87 8.85 20.10
C MET A 1 -8.86 9.04 18.98
N THR A 2 -7.57 8.85 19.25
CA THR A 2 -6.46 9.06 18.30
C THR A 2 -5.64 7.77 18.18
N ASP A 3 -6.30 6.65 17.91
CA ASP A 3 -5.60 5.42 17.55
C ASP A 3 -4.97 5.57 16.16
N ARG A 4 -3.73 5.09 16.01
CA ARG A 4 -3.04 5.06 14.71
C ARG A 4 -3.58 3.89 13.89
N ALA A 5 -4.71 4.12 13.24
CA ALA A 5 -5.39 3.12 12.43
C ALA A 5 -6.00 3.73 11.15
N LEU A 6 -6.17 2.87 10.14
CA LEU A 6 -6.94 3.15 8.94
C LEU A 6 -8.22 2.33 8.98
N ALA A 7 -9.38 2.98 8.90
CA ALA A 7 -10.65 2.29 8.72
C ALA A 7 -10.88 2.02 7.23
N VAL A 8 -11.10 0.77 6.85
CA VAL A 8 -11.44 0.41 5.47
C VAL A 8 -12.89 0.78 5.21
N VAL A 9 -13.12 1.71 4.29
CA VAL A 9 -14.46 2.11 3.84
C VAL A 9 -14.90 1.29 2.64
N ARG A 10 -13.95 0.98 1.73
CA ARG A 10 -14.13 0.09 0.58
C ARG A 10 -12.84 -0.70 0.37
N ALA A 11 -12.93 -2.02 0.33
CA ALA A 11 -11.77 -2.90 0.20
C ALA A 11 -11.18 -2.96 -1.22
N GLY A 12 -12.01 -2.71 -2.25
CA GLY A 12 -11.63 -3.02 -3.63
C GLY A 12 -11.73 -4.50 -3.97
N ALA A 13 -11.41 -4.82 -5.22
CA ALA A 13 -11.41 -6.18 -5.76
C ALA A 13 -10.40 -7.06 -5.04
N LEU A 14 -9.19 -6.53 -4.79
CA LEU A 14 -8.19 -7.19 -3.97
C LEU A 14 -7.25 -6.12 -3.38
N THR A 15 -7.23 -6.01 -2.06
CA THR A 15 -6.24 -5.21 -1.34
C THR A 15 -5.57 -6.08 -0.30
N THR A 16 -4.25 -6.13 -0.35
CA THR A 16 -3.45 -6.95 0.58
C THR A 16 -2.39 -6.09 1.25
N VAL A 17 -2.00 -6.48 2.46
CA VAL A 17 -0.81 -5.93 3.09
C VAL A 17 0.38 -6.70 2.52
N GLN A 18 1.34 -5.98 1.93
CA GLN A 18 2.55 -6.55 1.34
C GLN A 18 3.79 -5.87 1.90
N ASP A 19 4.85 -6.65 2.03
CA ASP A 19 6.19 -6.21 2.39
C ASP A 19 7.22 -6.81 1.42
N ARG A 20 8.45 -7.10 1.87
CA ARG A 20 9.49 -7.73 1.07
C ARG A 20 9.30 -9.25 0.87
N GLY A 21 8.28 -9.83 1.49
CA GLY A 21 7.97 -11.24 1.44
C GLY A 21 8.82 -12.09 2.39
N ARG A 22 8.82 -13.40 2.14
CA ARG A 22 9.32 -14.48 3.01
C ARG A 22 10.17 -15.47 2.22
N ALA A 23 11.20 -14.96 1.55
CA ALA A 23 12.13 -15.77 0.77
C ALA A 23 12.85 -16.84 1.64
N GLY A 24 13.41 -17.88 1.00
CA GLY A 24 14.16 -18.96 1.67
C GLY A 24 13.33 -20.18 2.09
N HIS A 25 12.00 -20.07 2.11
CA HIS A 25 11.11 -21.13 2.61
C HIS A 25 10.47 -22.00 1.52
N ALA A 26 10.96 -21.92 0.27
CA ALA A 26 10.40 -22.66 -0.85
C ALA A 26 10.46 -24.19 -0.67
N HIS A 27 11.48 -24.68 0.05
CA HIS A 27 11.62 -26.10 0.41
C HIS A 27 10.50 -26.62 1.31
N LEU A 28 9.74 -25.73 1.97
CA LEU A 28 8.57 -26.04 2.77
C LEU A 28 7.25 -25.77 2.02
N GLY A 29 7.30 -25.46 0.73
CA GLY A 29 6.14 -25.06 -0.06
C GLY A 29 5.62 -23.64 0.22
N VAL A 30 6.38 -22.82 0.95
CA VAL A 30 5.98 -21.42 1.25
C VAL A 30 6.44 -20.50 0.10
N PRO A 31 5.53 -19.80 -0.58
CA PRO A 31 5.90 -18.89 -1.67
C PRO A 31 6.59 -17.63 -1.13
N ARG A 32 7.40 -16.98 -1.99
CA ARG A 32 8.12 -15.75 -1.64
C ARG A 32 7.19 -14.61 -1.20
N SER A 33 6.01 -14.46 -1.81
CA SER A 33 5.09 -13.34 -1.55
C SER A 33 5.78 -11.98 -1.68
N GLY A 34 5.34 -10.99 -0.90
CA GLY A 34 5.73 -9.59 -1.03
C GLY A 34 4.96 -8.90 -2.15
N ALA A 35 5.23 -7.60 -2.30
CA ALA A 35 4.62 -6.81 -3.35
C ALA A 35 4.96 -7.39 -4.74
N LEU A 36 3.96 -7.47 -5.61
CA LEU A 36 4.10 -7.96 -6.98
C LEU A 36 5.02 -7.04 -7.80
N ASP A 37 4.87 -5.73 -7.62
CA ASP A 37 5.77 -4.69 -8.16
C ASP A 37 6.67 -4.14 -7.05
N GLY A 38 7.79 -4.85 -6.81
CA GLY A 38 8.78 -4.49 -5.80
C GLY A 38 9.38 -3.07 -5.98
N PRO A 39 9.79 -2.66 -7.19
CA PRO A 39 10.27 -1.29 -7.45
C PRO A 39 9.26 -0.20 -7.09
N ALA A 40 7.98 -0.36 -7.47
CA ALA A 40 6.93 0.59 -7.11
C ALA A 40 6.70 0.64 -5.60
N ALA A 41 6.62 -0.52 -4.94
CA ALA A 41 6.49 -0.61 -3.49
C ALA A 41 7.65 0.10 -2.75
N ALA A 42 8.88 -0.10 -3.22
CA ALA A 42 10.04 0.58 -2.68
C ALA A 42 10.01 2.10 -2.91
N LEU A 43 9.48 2.57 -4.04
CA LEU A 43 9.31 4.00 -4.30
C LEU A 43 8.28 4.62 -3.36
N ALA A 44 7.10 3.99 -3.16
CA ALA A 44 6.08 4.48 -2.23
C ALA A 44 6.64 4.66 -0.81
N ASN A 45 7.36 3.65 -0.30
CA ASN A 45 7.97 3.75 1.02
C ASN A 45 9.01 4.87 1.09
N ARG A 46 9.86 5.04 0.06
CA ARG A 46 10.84 6.14 0.05
C ARG A 46 10.17 7.51 0.04
N LEU A 47 9.12 7.71 -0.77
CA LEU A 47 8.37 8.98 -0.84
C LEU A 47 7.70 9.31 0.49
N ALA A 48 7.16 8.30 1.19
CA ALA A 48 6.56 8.46 2.52
C ALA A 48 7.59 8.59 3.66
N GLY A 49 8.89 8.41 3.39
CA GLY A 49 9.95 8.42 4.39
C GLY A 49 10.02 7.16 5.27
N ASN A 50 9.44 6.05 4.81
CA ASN A 50 9.41 4.78 5.52
C ASN A 50 10.71 3.98 5.33
N PRO A 51 11.03 3.06 6.27
CA PRO A 51 12.05 2.03 6.06
C PRO A 51 11.79 1.17 4.81
N PRO A 52 12.82 0.65 4.13
CA PRO A 52 12.66 -0.14 2.89
C PRO A 52 11.91 -1.49 3.05
N ASP A 53 11.72 -1.95 4.28
CA ASP A 53 11.04 -3.18 4.66
C ASP A 53 9.64 -2.94 5.26
N ALA A 54 9.22 -1.68 5.38
CA ALA A 54 7.89 -1.34 5.87
C ALA A 54 6.79 -1.94 4.97
N ALA A 55 5.78 -2.53 5.60
CA ALA A 55 4.62 -3.04 4.89
C ALA A 55 3.76 -1.88 4.33
N LEU A 56 3.09 -2.14 3.22
CA LEU A 56 2.18 -1.22 2.56
C LEU A 56 0.92 -1.94 2.05
N LEU A 57 -0.03 -1.18 1.54
CA LEU A 57 -1.21 -1.72 0.86
C LEU A 57 -0.94 -1.88 -0.63
N GLU A 58 -1.02 -3.11 -1.12
CA GLU A 58 -1.07 -3.42 -2.55
C GLU A 58 -2.52 -3.60 -2.99
N THR A 59 -2.96 -2.79 -3.95
CA THR A 59 -4.33 -2.84 -4.48
C THR A 59 -4.34 -3.31 -5.93
N THR A 60 -5.30 -4.12 -6.31
CA THR A 60 -5.45 -4.65 -7.67
C THR A 60 -6.81 -4.26 -8.27
N LEU A 61 -6.81 -3.90 -9.56
CA LEU A 61 -7.96 -3.46 -10.37
C LEU A 61 -8.56 -2.10 -9.99
N ASP A 62 -9.31 -1.99 -8.90
CA ASP A 62 -10.19 -0.83 -8.61
C ASP A 62 -9.81 -0.06 -7.34
N GLY A 63 -8.61 -0.31 -6.79
CA GLY A 63 -8.07 0.39 -5.63
C GLY A 63 -8.87 0.17 -4.34
N CYS A 64 -8.58 0.91 -3.28
CA CYS A 64 -9.35 0.89 -2.03
C CYS A 64 -9.80 2.30 -1.61
N SER A 65 -10.60 2.38 -0.55
CA SER A 65 -10.91 3.64 0.12
C SER A 65 -10.76 3.45 1.62
N VAL A 66 -9.89 4.25 2.23
CA VAL A 66 -9.57 4.19 3.66
C VAL A 66 -9.80 5.54 4.31
N ARG A 67 -10.16 5.53 5.60
CA ARG A 67 -10.30 6.72 6.43
C ARG A 67 -9.28 6.64 7.58
N PRO A 68 -8.27 7.53 7.60
CA PRO A 68 -7.32 7.55 8.70
C PRO A 68 -7.97 8.09 9.97
N ARG A 69 -7.61 7.53 11.14
CA ARG A 69 -8.08 7.99 12.47
C ARG A 69 -7.13 9.00 13.13
N SER A 70 -6.02 9.30 12.48
CA SER A 70 -5.05 10.33 12.83
C SER A 70 -4.49 10.98 11.56
N THR A 71 -3.75 12.08 11.68
CA THR A 71 -3.00 12.63 10.54
C THR A 71 -2.02 11.59 10.00
N VAL A 72 -1.96 11.46 8.67
CA VAL A 72 -1.06 10.55 7.95
C VAL A 72 -0.51 11.24 6.70
N THR A 73 0.69 10.82 6.29
CA THR A 73 1.25 11.11 4.97
C THR A 73 1.12 9.85 4.13
N VAL A 74 0.69 9.99 2.87
CA VAL A 74 0.44 8.86 1.96
C VAL A 74 1.08 9.16 0.62
N ALA A 75 1.74 8.15 0.04
CA ALA A 75 2.21 8.16 -1.35
C ALA A 75 1.52 7.02 -2.11
N VAL A 76 1.15 7.25 -3.37
CA VAL A 76 0.51 6.25 -4.24
C VAL A 76 1.34 6.10 -5.51
N THR A 77 1.78 4.88 -5.81
CA THR A 77 2.65 4.54 -6.94
C THR A 77 2.14 3.28 -7.66
N GLY A 78 2.87 2.78 -8.67
CA GLY A 78 2.54 1.54 -9.37
C GLY A 78 1.80 1.82 -10.67
N ALA A 79 0.63 1.22 -10.89
CA ALA A 79 -0.19 1.54 -12.05
C ALA A 79 -0.78 2.97 -11.92
N PRO A 80 -0.80 3.78 -12.99
CA PRO A 80 -1.50 5.07 -13.00
C PRO A 80 -2.97 4.90 -12.61
N CYS A 81 -3.42 5.65 -11.60
CA CYS A 81 -4.79 5.58 -11.12
C CYS A 81 -5.27 6.95 -10.60
N PRO A 82 -6.59 7.20 -10.61
CA PRO A 82 -7.16 8.36 -9.94
C PRO A 82 -6.94 8.26 -8.43
N VAL A 83 -6.41 9.32 -7.82
CA VAL A 83 -6.31 9.46 -6.36
C VAL A 83 -7.18 10.63 -5.94
N ALA A 84 -7.95 10.45 -4.87
CA ALA A 84 -8.76 11.51 -4.31
C ALA A 84 -8.70 11.52 -2.77
N VAL A 85 -8.69 12.73 -2.20
CA VAL A 85 -8.79 12.97 -0.76
C VAL A 85 -10.04 13.83 -0.54
N ASP A 86 -10.98 13.32 0.25
CA ASP A 86 -12.28 13.96 0.49
C ASP A 86 -12.99 14.40 -0.80
N GLY A 87 -12.95 13.53 -1.82
CA GLY A 87 -13.55 13.76 -3.13
C GLY A 87 -12.79 14.72 -4.05
N ARG A 88 -11.66 15.28 -3.61
CA ARG A 88 -10.83 16.17 -4.42
C ARG A 88 -9.68 15.40 -5.07
N PRO A 89 -9.40 15.58 -6.38
CA PRO A 89 -8.25 14.96 -7.03
C PRO A 89 -6.93 15.29 -6.33
N ALA A 90 -6.05 14.30 -6.22
CA ALA A 90 -4.69 14.42 -5.72
C ALA A 90 -3.71 13.83 -6.73
N ALA A 91 -2.43 14.21 -6.61
CA ALA A 91 -1.39 13.71 -7.49
C ALA A 91 -1.15 12.20 -7.24
N TRP A 92 -0.98 11.47 -8.34
CA TRP A 92 -0.45 10.10 -8.35
C TRP A 92 1.05 10.15 -8.60
N GLY A 93 1.83 9.28 -7.97
CA GLY A 93 3.28 9.20 -8.13
C GLY A 93 4.08 10.32 -7.45
N ALA A 94 3.46 11.02 -6.49
CA ALA A 94 4.05 12.11 -5.72
C ALA A 94 4.11 11.79 -4.22
#